data_AF-T0LDC5-F1
#
_entry.id   AF-T0LDC5-F1
#
_cell.length_a   1.000
_cell.length_b   1.000
_cell.length_c   1.000
_cell.angle_alpha   90.00
_cell.angle_beta   90.00
_cell.angle_gamma   90.00
#
_symmetry.space_group_name_H-M   'P 1'
#
loop_
_entity.id
_entity.type
_entity.pdbx_description
1 polymer ?
#
loop_
_entity_poly.entity_id
_entity_poly.type
_entity_poly.pdbx_seq_one_letter_code
_entity_poly.pdbx_strand_id
1 'polypeptide(L)'
;MPPKRAPVLLNFDLNNDLHLTFVRSMANIYRDVYQIHHKRINNDFVRDYINSELSSLNNYSINKNMTDKSPVEMEPLDPQDLHIIEFEKDCDVNNHIDFIYAFKGIAGRIIPAIATTTSVISGLAIIELIKLALKVKNIKYRKFLFKSCAAYILEFSDLIEAQKLSYIVDNKKYKYTMWNRVEYKDNILKNIIKAVDIQFKIKVSMVTCDNKLLYWDQDPAYDCNLDKMLSDLINKVEGRKYVVIDCITQDEISLPNVVVIV
;
A
#
# COMPACT_ATOMS: atom_id res chain seq x y z
N MET A 1 -24.76 -23.91 -4.35
CA MET A 1 -23.69 -24.94 -4.41
C MET A 1 -22.96 -24.95 -3.07
N PRO A 2 -22.66 -26.11 -2.48
CA PRO A 2 -21.87 -26.17 -1.26
C PRO A 2 -20.47 -25.57 -1.49
N PRO A 3 -19.90 -24.85 -0.51
CA PRO A 3 -18.63 -24.12 -0.66
C PRO A 3 -17.42 -25.06 -0.78
N LYS A 4 -17.52 -26.30 -0.30
CA LYS A 4 -16.49 -27.33 -0.42
C LYS A 4 -16.80 -28.22 -1.62
N ARG A 5 -15.90 -28.26 -2.59
CA ARG A 5 -15.91 -29.21 -3.70
C ARG A 5 -14.82 -30.24 -3.45
N ALA A 6 -15.15 -31.52 -3.52
CA ALA A 6 -14.16 -32.58 -3.36
C ALA A 6 -13.16 -32.52 -4.54
N PRO A 7 -11.83 -32.55 -4.28
CA PRO A 7 -10.84 -32.58 -5.35
C PRO A 7 -10.88 -33.93 -6.07
N VAL A 8 -10.49 -33.93 -7.34
CA VAL A 8 -10.32 -35.13 -8.16
C VAL A 8 -8.87 -35.18 -8.61
N LEU A 9 -8.25 -36.36 -8.56
CA LEU A 9 -6.90 -36.55 -9.06
C LEU A 9 -6.88 -36.27 -10.56
N LEU A 10 -5.97 -35.40 -11.00
CA LEU A 10 -5.79 -35.07 -12.39
C LEU A 10 -4.69 -35.93 -12.98
N ASN A 11 -5.03 -36.76 -13.97
CA ASN A 11 -4.03 -37.51 -14.74
C ASN A 11 -3.42 -36.58 -15.79
N PHE A 12 -2.10 -36.60 -15.92
CA PHE A 12 -1.41 -35.86 -16.97
C PHE A 12 -1.82 -36.39 -18.35
N ASP A 13 -1.99 -35.48 -19.30
CA ASP A 13 -2.52 -35.78 -20.64
C ASP A 13 -1.79 -34.90 -21.65
N LEU A 14 -1.17 -35.55 -22.64
CA LEU A 14 -0.38 -34.92 -23.70
C LEU A 14 -1.24 -34.28 -24.79
N ASN A 15 -2.55 -34.54 -24.78
CA ASN A 15 -3.52 -33.90 -25.66
C ASN A 15 -4.17 -32.67 -25.00
N ASN A 16 -3.91 -32.43 -23.71
CA ASN A 16 -4.45 -31.29 -22.99
C ASN A 16 -3.49 -30.09 -23.05
N ASP A 17 -3.91 -29.02 -23.72
CA ASP A 17 -3.12 -27.80 -23.89
C ASP A 17 -2.73 -27.13 -22.56
N LEU A 18 -3.56 -27.24 -21.51
CA LEU A 18 -3.24 -26.67 -20.20
C LEU A 18 -2.11 -27.43 -19.51
N HIS A 19 -2.12 -28.77 -19.62
CA HIS A 19 -1.07 -29.61 -19.06
C HIS A 19 0.26 -29.32 -19.75
N LEU A 20 0.26 -29.21 -21.08
CA LEU A 20 1.44 -28.84 -21.86
C LEU A 20 1.91 -27.42 -21.57
N THR A 21 0.99 -26.45 -21.48
CA THR A 21 1.31 -25.04 -21.19
C THR A 21 1.89 -24.87 -19.80
N PHE A 22 1.38 -25.59 -18.80
CA PHE A 22 1.94 -25.60 -17.45
C PHE A 22 3.39 -26.11 -17.44
N VAL A 23 3.65 -27.25 -18.08
CA VAL A 23 5.02 -27.81 -18.15
C VAL A 23 5.95 -26.90 -18.95
N ARG A 24 5.51 -26.40 -20.11
CA ARG A 24 6.29 -25.46 -20.94
C ARG A 24 6.67 -24.21 -20.17
N SER A 25 5.68 -23.56 -19.56
CA SER A 25 5.86 -22.28 -18.87
C SER A 25 6.78 -22.43 -17.65
N MET A 26 6.57 -23.48 -16.85
CA MET A 26 7.44 -23.82 -15.74
C MET A 26 8.88 -24.08 -16.19
N ALA A 27 9.09 -24.91 -17.22
CA ALA A 27 10.42 -25.22 -17.73
C ALA A 27 11.16 -23.98 -18.26
N ASN A 28 10.45 -23.10 -18.97
CA ASN A 28 11.02 -21.85 -19.47
C ASN A 28 11.33 -20.85 -18.34
N ILE A 29 10.52 -20.80 -17.28
CA ILE A 29 10.80 -20.00 -16.07
C ILE A 29 12.04 -20.55 -15.37
N TYR A 30 12.15 -21.86 -15.18
CA TYR A 30 13.32 -22.48 -14.56
C TYR A 30 14.59 -22.24 -15.37
N ARG A 31 14.53 -22.38 -16.69
CA ARG A 31 15.62 -21.99 -17.60
C ARG A 31 16.09 -20.56 -17.31
N ASP A 32 15.16 -19.63 -17.17
CA ASP A 32 15.48 -18.22 -16.92
C ASP A 32 16.08 -18.02 -15.52
N VAL A 33 15.63 -18.76 -14.48
CA VAL A 33 16.21 -18.75 -13.12
C VAL A 33 17.65 -19.26 -13.13
N TYR A 34 17.93 -20.37 -13.81
CA TYR A 34 19.26 -20.99 -13.88
C TYR A 34 20.13 -20.40 -15.00
N GLN A 35 19.69 -19.32 -15.65
CA GLN A 35 20.44 -18.63 -16.71
C GLN A 35 20.85 -19.55 -17.88
N ILE A 36 20.04 -20.57 -18.19
CA ILE A 36 20.34 -21.54 -19.24
C ILE A 36 20.09 -20.89 -20.62
N HIS A 37 21.17 -20.62 -21.37
CA HIS A 37 21.09 -19.90 -22.65
C HIS A 37 20.56 -20.70 -23.86
N HIS A 38 20.02 -21.90 -23.67
CA HIS A 38 19.42 -22.69 -24.75
C HIS A 38 18.11 -22.11 -25.29
N LYS A 39 17.63 -22.61 -26.44
CA LYS A 39 16.37 -22.17 -27.04
C LYS A 39 15.20 -22.43 -26.08
N ARG A 40 14.23 -21.50 -26.01
CA ARG A 40 12.98 -21.71 -25.26
C ARG A 40 12.24 -22.94 -25.78
N ILE A 41 11.63 -23.67 -24.86
CA ILE A 41 10.88 -24.89 -25.11
C ILE A 41 9.47 -24.54 -25.60
N ASN A 42 8.98 -25.27 -26.61
CA ASN A 42 7.61 -25.20 -27.11
C ASN A 42 6.81 -26.45 -26.72
N ASN A 43 5.49 -26.45 -26.95
CA ASN A 43 4.61 -27.57 -26.58
C ASN A 43 4.99 -28.88 -27.31
N ASP A 44 5.48 -28.80 -28.54
CA ASP A 44 5.86 -29.98 -29.31
C ASP A 44 7.09 -30.67 -28.71
N PHE A 45 8.10 -29.90 -28.30
CA PHE A 45 9.26 -30.44 -27.61
C PHE A 45 8.86 -31.12 -26.28
N VAL A 46 7.94 -30.51 -25.51
CA VAL A 46 7.44 -31.13 -24.27
C VAL A 46 6.76 -32.46 -24.57
N ARG A 47 5.94 -32.51 -25.62
CA ARG A 47 5.23 -33.72 -26.02
C ARG A 47 6.18 -34.84 -26.42
N ASP A 48 7.17 -34.52 -27.26
CA ASP A 48 8.16 -35.48 -27.75
C ASP A 48 9.04 -36.01 -26.60
N TYR A 49 9.48 -35.11 -25.72
CA TYR A 49 10.31 -35.47 -24.56
C TYR A 49 9.59 -36.41 -23.59
N ILE A 50 8.34 -36.09 -23.22
CA ILE A 50 7.57 -36.93 -22.28
C ILE A 50 7.24 -38.30 -22.90
N ASN A 51 6.92 -38.35 -24.20
CA ASN A 51 6.71 -39.63 -24.89
C ASN A 51 7.97 -40.51 -24.90
N SER A 52 9.14 -39.90 -25.10
CA SER A 52 10.43 -40.59 -25.02
C SER A 52 10.70 -41.14 -23.60
N GLU A 53 10.49 -40.33 -22.56
CA GLU A 53 10.70 -40.74 -21.17
C GLU A 53 9.69 -41.79 -20.67
N LEU A 54 8.43 -41.71 -21.06
CA LEU A 54 7.45 -42.76 -20.75
C LEU A 54 7.83 -44.10 -21.38
N SER A 55 8.43 -44.07 -22.57
CA SER A 55 8.92 -45.26 -23.25
C SER A 55 10.15 -45.86 -22.56
N SER A 56 11.03 -45.04 -21.96
CA SER A 56 12.19 -45.49 -21.19
C SER A 56 11.78 -46.06 -19.81
N LEU A 57 10.81 -45.44 -19.14
CA LEU A 57 10.28 -45.86 -17.84
C LEU A 57 9.55 -47.21 -17.88
N ASN A 58 8.84 -47.53 -18.97
CA ASN A 58 8.18 -48.83 -19.13
C ASN A 58 9.17 -50.01 -19.22
N ASN A 59 10.46 -49.75 -19.50
CA ASN A 59 11.52 -50.75 -19.47
C ASN A 59 12.15 -50.95 -18.08
N TYR A 60 11.81 -50.09 -17.11
CA TYR A 60 12.22 -50.27 -15.72
C TYR A 60 11.16 -51.10 -14.99
N SER A 61 11.47 -52.37 -14.74
CA SER A 61 10.72 -53.17 -13.78
C SER A 61 10.77 -52.47 -12.43
N ILE A 62 9.60 -52.08 -11.91
CA ILE A 62 9.48 -51.43 -10.60
C ILE A 62 9.88 -52.47 -9.54
N ASN A 63 11.17 -52.53 -9.20
CA ASN A 63 11.63 -53.14 -7.96
C ASN A 63 11.17 -52.23 -6.83
N LYS A 64 10.03 -52.60 -6.26
CA LYS A 64 9.34 -51.94 -5.15
C LYS A 64 10.09 -52.12 -3.84
N ASN A 65 11.36 -51.71 -3.80
CA ASN A 65 12.19 -51.59 -2.60
C ASN A 65 12.84 -50.19 -2.60
N MET A 66 12.02 -49.14 -2.54
CA MET A 66 12.51 -47.84 -2.10
C MET A 66 12.52 -47.86 -0.58
N THR A 67 13.61 -48.37 -0.01
CA THR A 67 14.02 -47.98 1.34
C THR A 67 14.19 -46.47 1.34
N ASP A 68 13.60 -45.79 2.34
CA ASP A 68 13.80 -44.37 2.65
C ASP A 68 15.27 -44.00 2.45
N LYS A 69 15.57 -43.37 1.31
CA LYS A 69 16.87 -42.76 1.09
C LYS A 69 16.91 -41.55 2.02
N SER A 70 17.87 -41.57 2.94
CA SER A 70 18.30 -40.42 3.73
C SER A 70 18.33 -39.18 2.83
N PRO A 71 17.96 -37.98 3.33
CA PRO A 71 18.02 -36.77 2.51
C PRO A 71 19.41 -36.66 1.89
N VAL A 72 19.46 -36.64 0.57
CA VAL A 72 20.70 -36.44 -0.18
C VAL A 72 21.23 -35.07 0.24
N GLU A 73 22.41 -35.04 0.88
CA GLU A 73 23.12 -33.79 1.15
C GLU A 73 23.47 -33.16 -0.20
N MET A 74 22.68 -32.17 -0.62
CA MET A 74 22.96 -31.38 -1.81
C MET A 74 23.97 -30.29 -1.44
N GLU A 75 24.98 -30.10 -2.28
CA GLU A 75 25.89 -28.97 -2.15
C GLU A 75 25.11 -27.65 -2.24
N PRO A 76 25.44 -26.64 -1.41
CA PRO A 76 24.77 -25.36 -1.47
C PRO A 76 25.03 -24.69 -2.83
N LEU A 77 23.97 -24.35 -3.56
CA LEU A 77 24.08 -23.54 -4.77
C LEU A 77 24.61 -22.14 -4.43
N ASP A 78 25.48 -21.60 -5.28
CA ASP A 78 25.90 -20.21 -5.20
C ASP A 78 24.73 -19.30 -5.62
N PRO A 79 24.31 -18.33 -4.80
CA PRO A 79 23.30 -17.35 -5.18
C PRO A 79 23.59 -16.59 -6.49
N GLN A 80 24.85 -16.50 -6.92
CA GLN A 80 25.22 -15.84 -8.19
C GLN A 80 24.76 -16.60 -9.43
N ASP A 81 24.55 -17.91 -9.32
CA ASP A 81 24.08 -18.75 -10.42
C ASP A 81 22.57 -18.62 -10.65
N LEU A 82 21.85 -17.99 -9.71
CA LEU A 82 20.41 -17.84 -9.73
C LEU A 82 20.01 -16.41 -10.10
N HIS A 83 19.16 -16.31 -11.12
CA HIS A 83 18.50 -15.07 -11.50
C HIS A 83 17.10 -15.01 -10.87
N ILE A 84 16.87 -13.98 -10.04
CA ILE A 84 15.54 -13.72 -9.47
C ILE A 84 14.63 -13.18 -10.57
N ILE A 85 13.53 -13.90 -10.84
CA ILE A 85 12.56 -13.48 -11.84
C ILE A 85 11.56 -12.51 -11.21
N GLU A 86 11.53 -11.28 -11.72
CA GLU A 86 10.49 -10.31 -11.39
C GLU A 86 9.22 -10.57 -12.22
N PHE A 87 8.09 -10.65 -11.53
CA PHE A 87 6.80 -10.90 -12.18
C PHE A 87 6.39 -9.70 -13.06
N GLU A 88 6.49 -9.88 -14.37
CA GLU A 88 5.93 -8.97 -15.37
C GLU A 88 4.66 -9.55 -16.01
N LYS A 89 3.54 -8.82 -15.92
CA LYS A 89 2.21 -9.20 -16.40
C LYS A 89 1.91 -8.71 -17.83
N ASP A 90 2.62 -7.69 -18.28
CA ASP A 90 2.38 -7.01 -19.56
C ASP A 90 3.27 -7.54 -20.70
N CYS A 91 4.10 -8.56 -20.42
CA CYS A 91 4.91 -9.27 -21.39
C CYS A 91 4.37 -10.68 -21.63
N ASP A 92 3.77 -10.92 -22.79
CA ASP A 92 3.18 -12.21 -23.12
C ASP A 92 4.23 -13.29 -23.50
N VAL A 93 5.52 -12.93 -23.60
CA VAL A 93 6.61 -13.82 -24.05
C VAL A 93 7.37 -14.45 -22.87
N ASN A 94 7.21 -13.93 -21.65
CA ASN A 94 7.97 -14.38 -20.47
C ASN A 94 7.40 -15.63 -19.79
N ASN A 95 6.24 -16.15 -20.24
CA ASN A 95 5.53 -17.30 -19.68
C ASN A 95 5.02 -17.11 -18.22
N HIS A 96 5.11 -15.92 -17.63
CA HIS A 96 4.64 -15.68 -16.25
C HIS A 96 3.12 -15.84 -16.15
N ILE A 97 2.38 -15.22 -17.08
CA ILE A 97 0.91 -15.32 -17.14
C ILE A 97 0.49 -16.74 -17.55
N ASP A 98 1.22 -17.36 -18.48
CA ASP A 98 0.96 -18.74 -18.93
C ASP A 98 1.09 -19.75 -17.79
N PHE A 99 2.10 -19.60 -16.92
CA PHE A 99 2.31 -20.47 -15.76
C PHE A 99 1.22 -20.32 -14.73
N ILE A 100 0.87 -19.06 -14.41
CA ILE A 100 -0.12 -18.76 -13.39
C ILE A 100 -1.52 -19.19 -13.86
N TYR A 101 -1.76 -19.26 -15.18
CA TYR A 101 -3.04 -19.55 -15.85
C TYR A 101 -4.27 -19.13 -15.01
N ALA A 102 -4.16 -17.94 -14.43
CA ALA A 102 -5.22 -17.27 -13.73
C ALA A 102 -5.43 -16.00 -14.53
N PHE A 103 -6.66 -15.85 -15.04
CA PHE A 103 -7.18 -14.66 -15.69
C PHE A 103 -6.29 -13.43 -15.46
N LYS A 104 -5.57 -12.99 -16.50
CA LYS A 104 -4.59 -11.86 -16.45
C LYS A 104 -5.08 -10.67 -15.62
N GLY A 105 -6.40 -10.42 -15.61
CA GLY A 105 -7.05 -9.42 -14.77
C GLY A 105 -6.98 -9.67 -13.25
N ILE A 106 -7.14 -10.90 -12.77
CA ILE A 106 -7.12 -11.26 -11.34
C ILE A 106 -5.68 -11.33 -10.82
N ALA A 107 -4.80 -12.03 -11.54
CA ALA A 107 -3.40 -12.18 -11.13
C ALA A 107 -2.64 -10.84 -11.23
N GLY A 108 -2.90 -10.06 -12.27
CA GLY A 108 -2.26 -8.77 -12.51
C GLY A 108 -2.88 -7.58 -11.76
N ARG A 109 -3.97 -7.79 -11.00
CA ARG A 109 -4.75 -6.71 -10.34
C ARG A 109 -5.04 -5.54 -11.28
N ILE A 110 -5.45 -5.84 -12.51
CA ILE A 110 -5.64 -4.83 -13.55
C ILE A 110 -6.85 -3.97 -13.19
N ILE A 111 -6.65 -2.67 -13.06
CA ILE A 111 -7.73 -1.69 -12.92
C ILE A 111 -8.23 -1.36 -14.33
N PRO A 112 -9.48 -1.72 -14.69
CA PRO A 112 -10.02 -1.39 -16.00
C PRO A 112 -10.15 0.12 -16.15
N ALA A 113 -9.66 0.66 -17.28
CA ALA A 113 -9.70 2.08 -17.59
C ALA A 113 -10.03 2.28 -19.08
N ILE A 114 -10.77 3.34 -19.39
CA ILE A 114 -11.10 3.74 -20.76
C ILE A 114 -11.04 5.26 -20.87
N ALA A 115 -10.59 5.79 -22.01
CA ALA A 115 -10.36 7.22 -22.18
C ALA A 115 -11.61 8.09 -21.94
N THR A 116 -12.81 7.56 -22.20
CA THR A 116 -14.07 8.31 -22.05
C THR A 116 -14.35 8.70 -20.60
N THR A 117 -14.13 7.79 -19.63
CA THR A 117 -14.31 8.12 -18.21
C THR A 117 -13.27 9.11 -17.73
N THR A 118 -12.02 8.97 -18.18
CA THR A 118 -10.94 9.92 -17.88
C THR A 118 -11.25 11.32 -18.39
N SER A 119 -11.75 11.46 -19.63
CA SER A 119 -12.12 12.75 -20.21
C SER A 119 -13.26 13.43 -19.44
N VAL A 120 -14.30 12.68 -19.06
CA VAL A 120 -15.41 13.21 -18.27
C VAL A 120 -14.93 13.68 -16.90
N ILE A 121 -14.19 12.84 -16.16
CA ILE A 121 -13.69 13.18 -14.81
C ILE A 121 -12.74 14.39 -14.87
N SER A 122 -11.87 14.47 -15.88
CA SER A 122 -10.93 15.59 -16.05
C SER A 122 -11.68 16.90 -16.34
N GLY A 123 -12.69 16.86 -17.21
CA GLY A 123 -13.54 18.03 -17.48
C GLY A 123 -14.26 18.54 -16.22
N LEU A 124 -14.84 17.63 -15.43
CA LEU A 124 -15.49 17.97 -14.17
C LEU A 124 -14.49 18.56 -13.14
N ALA A 125 -13.27 18.03 -13.06
CA ALA A 125 -12.22 18.55 -12.19
C ALA A 125 -11.81 19.99 -12.58
N ILE A 126 -11.70 20.28 -13.88
CA ILE A 126 -11.38 21.63 -14.37
C ILE A 126 -12.48 22.63 -13.98
N ILE A 127 -13.75 22.23 -14.04
CA ILE A 127 -14.86 23.11 -13.62
C ILE A 127 -14.74 23.45 -12.12
N GLU A 128 -14.40 22.50 -11.26
CA GLU A 128 -14.16 22.78 -9.83
C GLU A 128 -12.91 23.65 -9.60
N LEU A 129 -11.86 23.48 -10.41
CA LEU A 129 -10.67 24.34 -10.37
C LEU A 129 -11.02 25.79 -10.74
N ILE A 130 -11.88 26.01 -11.73
CA ILE A 130 -12.36 27.36 -12.10
C ILE A 130 -13.14 27.98 -10.94
N LYS A 131 -14.02 27.22 -10.27
CA LYS A 131 -14.75 27.69 -9.08
C LYS A 131 -13.81 28.10 -7.94
N LEU A 132 -12.74 27.34 -7.72
CA LEU A 132 -11.67 27.66 -6.77
C LEU A 132 -10.96 28.97 -7.12
N ALA A 133 -10.56 29.14 -8.39
CA ALA A 133 -9.88 30.35 -8.87
C ALA A 133 -10.75 31.60 -8.72
N LEU A 134 -12.06 31.49 -8.98
CA LEU A 134 -13.05 32.55 -8.80
C LEU A 134 -13.40 32.82 -7.32
N LYS A 135 -12.80 32.09 -6.36
CA LYS A 135 -13.07 32.20 -4.91
C LYS A 135 -14.56 32.08 -4.58
N VAL A 136 -15.30 31.23 -5.30
CA VAL A 136 -16.72 30.96 -5.02
C VAL A 136 -16.81 30.27 -3.65
N LYS A 137 -17.17 31.04 -2.61
CA LYS A 137 -17.20 30.57 -1.20
C LYS A 137 -18.43 29.75 -0.85
N ASN A 138 -19.46 29.80 -1.67
CA ASN A 138 -20.73 29.15 -1.36
C ASN A 138 -20.65 27.66 -1.71
N ILE A 139 -20.65 26.83 -0.66
CA ILE A 139 -20.53 25.36 -0.69
C ILE A 139 -21.61 24.74 -1.61
N LYS A 140 -22.77 25.40 -1.73
CA LYS A 140 -23.87 24.98 -2.63
C LYS A 140 -23.49 24.93 -4.11
N TYR A 141 -22.34 25.48 -4.52
CA TYR A 141 -21.88 25.45 -5.91
C TYR A 141 -20.74 24.45 -6.18
N ARG A 142 -20.19 23.78 -5.17
CA ARG A 142 -19.18 22.73 -5.36
C ARG A 142 -19.90 21.39 -5.47
N LYS A 143 -19.91 20.80 -6.66
CA LYS A 143 -20.88 19.75 -6.99
C LYS A 143 -20.39 18.92 -8.16
N PHE A 144 -19.74 17.78 -7.93
CA PHE A 144 -19.70 16.69 -8.92
C PHE A 144 -19.44 15.35 -8.24
N LEU A 145 -20.34 14.38 -8.45
CA LEU A 145 -20.11 12.97 -8.16
C LEU A 145 -20.38 12.16 -9.44
N PHE A 146 -19.31 11.82 -10.16
CA PHE A 146 -19.42 10.95 -11.32
C PHE A 146 -19.58 9.49 -10.87
N LYS A 147 -20.70 8.85 -11.18
CA LYS A 147 -21.01 7.49 -10.70
C LYS A 147 -20.74 6.41 -11.73
N SER A 148 -21.18 6.58 -12.98
CA SER A 148 -20.92 5.61 -14.04
C SER A 148 -21.19 6.15 -15.44
N CYS A 149 -20.24 5.97 -16.35
CA CYS A 149 -20.45 6.20 -17.80
C CYS A 149 -21.33 5.10 -18.41
N ALA A 150 -21.22 3.87 -17.92
CA ALA A 150 -21.95 2.72 -18.48
C ALA A 150 -23.46 2.85 -18.27
N ALA A 151 -23.88 3.45 -17.17
CA ALA A 151 -25.29 3.75 -16.90
C ALA A 151 -25.69 5.17 -17.36
N TYR A 152 -24.74 5.97 -17.89
CA TYR A 152 -24.93 7.40 -18.19
C TYR A 152 -25.48 8.21 -17.00
N ILE A 153 -25.11 7.85 -15.78
CA ILE A 153 -25.60 8.49 -14.55
C ILE A 153 -24.58 9.51 -14.04
N LEU A 154 -25.02 10.77 -13.99
CA LEU A 154 -24.36 11.87 -13.32
C LEU A 154 -25.18 12.23 -12.08
N GLU A 155 -24.58 12.06 -10.90
CA GLU A 155 -25.19 12.45 -9.62
C GLU A 155 -24.45 13.66 -9.04
N PHE A 156 -25.18 14.45 -8.26
CA PHE A 156 -24.62 15.62 -7.58
C PHE A 156 -24.88 15.46 -6.09
N SER A 157 -23.80 15.42 -5.31
CA SER A 157 -23.87 15.48 -3.85
C SER A 157 -23.33 16.82 -3.37
N ASP A 158 -23.94 17.32 -2.30
CA ASP A 158 -23.39 18.45 -1.58
C ASP A 158 -22.16 17.99 -0.78
N LEU A 159 -21.14 18.85 -0.70
CA LEU A 159 -19.99 18.60 0.14
C LEU A 159 -20.40 18.57 1.62
N ILE A 160 -19.80 17.63 2.34
CA ILE A 160 -19.94 17.56 3.79
C ILE A 160 -19.10 18.69 4.40
N GLU A 161 -19.73 19.53 5.22
CA GLU A 161 -18.99 20.53 5.99
C GLU A 161 -18.04 19.83 6.97
N ALA A 162 -16.84 20.38 7.13
CA ALA A 162 -15.89 19.86 8.12
C ALA A 162 -16.51 19.88 9.52
N GLN A 163 -16.29 18.82 10.29
CA GLN A 163 -16.77 18.70 11.66
C GLN A 163 -16.29 19.91 12.49
N LYS A 164 -17.24 20.65 13.07
CA LYS A 164 -16.97 21.82 13.91
C LYS A 164 -16.86 21.37 15.36
N LEU A 165 -15.63 21.28 15.84
CA LEU A 165 -15.32 21.06 17.24
C LEU A 165 -15.29 22.39 17.98
N SER A 166 -15.34 22.32 19.31
CA SER A 166 -15.31 23.53 20.13
C SER A 166 -14.62 23.30 21.45
N TYR A 167 -13.87 24.31 21.88
CA TYR A 167 -13.28 24.40 23.22
C TYR A 167 -13.75 25.69 23.90
N ILE A 168 -13.68 25.73 25.23
CA ILE A 168 -14.12 26.87 26.04
C ILE A 168 -12.90 27.54 26.65
N VAL A 169 -12.80 28.86 26.50
CA VAL A 169 -11.79 29.71 27.14
C VAL A 169 -12.51 30.90 27.75
N ASP A 170 -12.32 31.16 29.05
CA ASP A 170 -12.97 32.28 29.77
C ASP A 170 -14.50 32.38 29.58
N ASN A 171 -15.22 31.25 29.70
CA ASN A 171 -16.65 31.15 29.42
C ASN A 171 -17.09 31.53 27.99
N LYS A 172 -16.14 31.68 27.05
CA LYS A 172 -16.40 31.87 25.62
C LYS A 172 -16.12 30.59 24.86
N LYS A 173 -17.07 30.19 24.01
CA LYS A 173 -16.99 29.00 23.17
C LYS A 173 -16.35 29.34 21.83
N TYR A 174 -15.17 28.78 21.56
CA TYR A 174 -14.47 28.89 20.28
C TYR A 174 -14.78 27.67 19.42
N LYS A 175 -15.00 27.88 18.12
CA LYS A 175 -15.25 26.80 17.15
C LYS A 175 -14.05 26.65 16.24
N TYR A 176 -13.67 25.40 15.96
CA TYR A 176 -12.59 25.08 15.05
C TYR A 176 -12.91 23.81 14.27
N THR A 177 -12.12 23.54 13.23
CA THR A 177 -12.22 22.39 12.33
C THR A 177 -10.82 21.81 12.12
N MET A 178 -10.71 20.68 11.41
CA MET A 178 -9.42 20.07 11.05
C MET A 178 -8.46 20.98 10.26
N TRP A 179 -8.98 22.08 9.68
CA TRP A 179 -8.18 23.06 8.93
C TRP A 179 -7.56 24.14 9.81
N ASN A 180 -8.04 24.29 11.05
CA ASN A 180 -7.50 25.26 11.98
C ASN A 180 -6.21 24.73 12.60
N ARG A 181 -5.19 25.58 12.62
CA ARG A 181 -3.91 25.28 13.24
C ARG A 181 -3.41 26.51 13.99
N VAL A 182 -2.63 26.27 15.04
CA VAL A 182 -1.90 27.30 15.76
C VAL A 182 -0.43 27.15 15.43
N GLU A 183 0.18 28.22 14.97
CA GLU A 183 1.57 28.22 14.53
C GLU A 183 2.46 28.89 15.58
N TYR A 184 3.51 28.18 15.99
CA TYR A 184 4.58 28.69 16.85
C TYR A 184 5.91 28.61 16.10
N LYS A 185 6.85 29.48 16.47
CA LYS A 185 8.24 29.35 16.04
C LYS A 185 8.96 28.36 16.93
N ASP A 186 9.95 27.67 16.37
CA ASP A 186 10.84 26.80 17.13
C ASP A 186 11.44 27.54 18.33
N ASN A 187 11.38 26.89 19.49
CA ASN A 187 11.79 27.43 20.77
C ASN A 187 12.00 26.27 21.76
N ILE A 188 12.45 26.62 22.96
CA ILE A 188 12.51 25.72 24.11
C ILE A 188 11.11 25.12 24.36
N LEU A 189 11.03 23.80 24.55
CA LEU A 189 9.77 23.07 24.70
C LEU A 189 8.88 23.68 25.80
N LYS A 190 9.48 24.07 26.94
CA LYS A 190 8.79 24.77 28.03
C LYS A 190 8.10 26.06 27.61
N ASN A 191 8.68 26.83 26.70
CA ASN A 191 8.09 28.08 26.22
C ASN A 191 6.90 27.79 25.30
N ILE A 192 6.99 26.73 24.48
CA ILE A 192 5.89 26.30 23.60
C ILE A 192 4.72 25.79 24.44
N ILE A 193 4.97 24.93 25.43
CA ILE A 193 3.93 24.45 26.35
C ILE A 193 3.25 25.61 27.07
N LYS A 194 4.03 26.55 27.63
CA LYS A 194 3.46 27.75 28.27
C LYS A 194 2.64 28.60 27.30
N ALA A 195 3.06 28.74 26.05
CA ALA A 195 2.31 29.50 25.05
C ALA A 195 0.96 28.84 24.74
N VAL A 196 0.93 27.50 24.64
CA VAL A 196 -0.28 26.71 24.48
C VAL A 196 -1.18 26.84 25.72
N ASP A 197 -0.62 26.72 26.93
CA ASP A 197 -1.35 26.88 28.19
C ASP A 197 -2.00 28.28 28.27
N ILE A 198 -1.28 29.35 27.90
CA ILE A 198 -1.81 30.73 27.92
C ILE A 198 -2.90 30.91 26.87
N GLN A 199 -2.69 30.38 25.66
CA GLN A 199 -3.61 30.58 24.54
C GLN A 199 -4.94 29.86 24.75
N PHE A 200 -4.89 28.62 25.24
CA PHE A 200 -6.07 27.80 25.45
C PHE A 200 -6.60 27.86 26.89
N LYS A 201 -5.83 28.41 27.83
CA LYS A 201 -6.12 28.41 29.28
C LYS A 201 -6.43 27.02 29.84
N ILE A 202 -5.81 26.01 29.24
CA ILE A 202 -5.92 24.61 29.63
C ILE A 202 -4.51 24.09 29.81
N LYS A 203 -4.25 23.42 30.93
CA LYS A 203 -2.94 22.84 31.23
C LYS A 203 -2.70 21.63 30.35
N VAL A 204 -1.60 21.64 29.59
CA VAL A 204 -1.14 20.48 28.82
C VAL A 204 -0.57 19.41 29.76
N SER A 205 -1.05 18.18 29.62
CA SER A 205 -0.57 17.00 30.36
C SER A 205 0.52 16.28 29.57
N MET A 206 0.32 16.08 28.27
CA MET A 206 1.23 15.29 27.44
C MET A 206 1.47 15.96 26.10
N VAL A 207 2.71 15.93 25.62
CA VAL A 207 3.10 16.41 24.28
C VAL A 207 3.78 15.29 23.53
N THR A 208 3.21 14.91 22.40
CA THR A 208 3.79 13.91 21.49
C THR A 208 4.07 14.54 20.14
N CYS A 209 5.08 14.01 19.46
CA CYS A 209 5.36 14.31 18.07
C CYS A 209 5.56 12.99 17.33
N ASP A 210 4.73 12.71 16.33
CA ASP A 210 4.70 11.43 15.63
C ASP A 210 4.62 10.28 16.67
N ASN A 211 5.64 9.40 16.72
CA ASN A 211 5.71 8.28 17.66
C ASN A 211 6.54 8.58 18.91
N LYS A 212 6.99 9.83 19.11
CA LYS A 212 7.89 10.22 20.20
C LYS A 212 7.15 11.01 21.26
N LEU A 213 7.21 10.52 22.49
CA LEU A 213 6.78 11.26 23.67
C LEU A 213 7.83 12.31 24.03
N LEU A 214 7.45 13.59 24.00
CA LEU A 214 8.35 14.71 24.27
C LEU A 214 8.25 15.18 25.72
N TYR A 215 7.03 15.25 26.25
CA TYR A 215 6.74 15.67 27.61
C TYR A 215 5.52 14.94 28.15
N TRP A 216 5.55 14.61 29.45
CA TRP A 216 4.42 14.07 30.19
C TRP A 216 4.47 14.55 31.65
N ASP A 217 3.39 15.12 32.15
CA ASP A 217 3.32 15.70 33.50
C ASP A 217 3.34 14.67 34.65
N GLN A 218 3.12 13.38 34.35
CA GLN A 218 3.13 12.31 35.36
C GLN A 218 4.50 11.63 35.52
N ASP A 219 5.41 11.78 34.56
CA ASP A 219 6.71 11.14 34.58
C ASP A 219 7.86 12.17 34.57
N PRO A 220 8.57 12.35 35.70
CA PRO A 220 9.66 13.32 35.83
C PRO A 220 10.85 13.03 34.93
N ALA A 221 10.97 11.83 34.34
CA ALA A 221 12.02 11.53 33.37
C ALA A 221 12.01 12.50 32.18
N TYR A 222 10.84 13.05 31.82
CA TYR A 222 10.68 13.96 30.69
C TYR A 222 10.93 15.44 31.03
N ASP A 223 11.12 15.79 32.30
CA ASP A 223 11.43 17.17 32.70
C ASP A 223 12.76 17.65 32.10
N CYS A 224 13.69 16.73 31.83
CA CYS A 224 14.96 17.04 31.17
C CYS A 224 14.80 17.51 29.71
N ASN A 225 13.64 17.28 29.09
CA ASN A 225 13.34 17.75 27.74
C ASN A 225 12.78 19.17 27.72
N LEU A 226 12.26 19.67 28.84
CA LEU A 226 11.62 20.99 28.91
C LEU A 226 12.59 22.11 28.55
N ASP A 227 13.87 21.97 28.89
CA ASP A 227 14.89 23.00 28.66
C ASP A 227 15.60 22.86 27.30
N LYS A 228 15.25 21.85 26.49
CA LYS A 228 15.80 21.63 25.14
C LYS A 228 14.94 22.33 24.09
N MET A 229 15.55 22.70 22.96
CA MET A 229 14.80 23.17 21.79
C MET A 229 14.01 22.01 21.18
N LEU A 230 12.83 22.32 20.64
CA LEU A 230 11.99 21.31 20.01
C LEU A 230 12.69 20.66 18.80
N SER A 231 13.44 21.44 18.02
CA SER A 231 14.29 20.95 16.93
C SER A 231 15.28 19.87 17.36
N ASP A 232 15.95 20.05 18.50
CA ASP A 232 16.92 19.09 19.04
C ASP A 232 16.24 17.79 19.50
N LEU A 233 15.02 17.91 20.04
CA LEU A 233 14.26 16.75 20.49
C LEU A 233 13.74 15.89 19.35
N ILE A 234 13.50 16.46 18.16
CA ILE A 234 12.81 15.77 17.05
C ILE A 234 13.79 15.22 16.01
N ASN A 235 15.11 15.32 16.24
CA ASN A 235 16.16 14.93 15.29
C ASN A 235 15.90 15.55 13.91
N LYS A 236 16.25 16.83 13.76
CA LYS A 236 15.98 17.62 12.55
C LYS A 236 16.36 16.85 11.28
N VAL A 237 15.33 16.49 10.49
CA VAL A 237 15.50 15.90 9.17
C VAL A 237 15.73 17.02 8.16
N GLU A 238 16.74 16.88 7.32
CA GLU A 238 17.07 17.86 6.28
C GLU A 238 15.86 18.12 5.38
N GLY A 239 15.48 19.40 5.22
CA GLY A 239 14.31 19.82 4.43
C GLY A 239 12.98 19.91 5.17
N ARG A 240 12.88 19.48 6.44
CA ARG A 240 11.65 19.61 7.25
C ARG A 240 11.46 21.06 7.72
N LYS A 241 10.35 21.71 7.30
CA LYS A 241 10.05 23.13 7.60
C LYS A 241 9.15 23.35 8.81
N TYR A 242 8.37 22.34 9.17
CA TYR A 242 7.46 22.40 10.31
C TYR A 242 7.23 21.01 10.85
N VAL A 243 6.81 20.96 12.10
CA VAL A 243 6.41 19.75 12.80
C VAL A 243 5.08 19.98 13.46
N VAL A 244 4.22 18.96 13.45
CA VAL A 244 2.95 18.98 14.18
C VAL A 244 3.19 18.31 15.53
N ILE A 245 2.79 18.98 16.61
CA ILE A 245 2.82 18.40 17.95
C ILE A 245 1.38 18.21 18.42
N ASP A 246 1.13 17.06 19.04
CA ASP A 246 -0.15 16.74 19.65
C ASP A 246 -0.05 17.07 21.14
N CYS A 247 -0.83 18.07 21.55
CA CYS A 247 -0.94 18.49 22.94
C CYS A 247 -2.21 17.89 23.56
N ILE A 248 -2.04 16.95 24.48
CA ILE A 248 -3.13 16.31 25.21
C ILE A 248 -3.30 17.00 26.55
N THR A 249 -4.54 17.30 26.90
CA THR A 249 -4.94 18.01 28.11
C THR A 249 -5.54 17.04 29.12
N GLN A 250 -5.54 17.40 30.41
CA GLN A 250 -6.04 16.53 31.48
C GLN A 250 -7.54 16.18 31.33
N ASP A 251 -8.33 17.10 30.77
CA ASP A 251 -9.76 16.90 30.53
C ASP A 251 -10.06 16.25 29.17
N GLU A 252 -9.03 15.77 28.45
CA GLU A 252 -9.10 15.17 27.12
C GLU A 252 -9.85 16.05 26.09
N ILE A 253 -9.81 17.37 26.28
CA ILE A 253 -10.45 18.32 25.37
C ILE A 253 -9.65 18.33 24.07
N SER A 254 -10.34 18.07 22.96
CA SER A 254 -9.75 18.17 21.63
C SER A 254 -9.41 19.64 21.33
N LEU A 255 -8.16 19.89 20.92
CA LEU A 255 -7.64 21.20 20.54
C LEU A 255 -7.32 21.24 19.03
N PRO A 256 -7.24 22.44 18.41
CA PRO A 256 -6.70 22.59 17.07
C PRO A 256 -5.25 22.10 16.99
N ASN A 257 -4.82 21.68 15.80
CA ASN A 257 -3.46 21.21 15.57
C ASN A 257 -2.43 22.29 15.94
N VAL A 258 -1.42 21.91 16.71
CA VAL A 258 -0.31 22.79 17.06
C VAL A 258 0.85 22.51 16.12
N VAL A 259 1.29 23.53 15.39
CA VAL A 259 2.34 23.45 14.39
C VAL A 259 3.50 24.32 14.83
N VAL A 260 4.70 23.75 14.83
CA VAL A 260 5.93 24.46 15.14
C VAL A 260 6.76 24.55 13.88
N ILE A 261 7.18 25.76 13.52
CA ILE A 261 8.00 26.05 12.34
C ILE A 261 9.47 25.90 12.74
N VAL A 262 10.20 24.99 12.09
CA VAL A 262 11.55 24.49 12.46
C VAL A 262 12.57 24.71 11.34
#